data_AF-A0A1F6FMF8-F1
#
_entry.id   AF-A0A1F6FMF8-F1
#
_cell.length_a   1.000
_cell.length_b   1.000
_cell.length_c   1.000
_cell.angle_alpha   90.00
_cell.angle_beta   90.00
_cell.angle_gamma   90.00
#
_symmetry.space_group_name_H-M   'P 1'
#
loop_
_entity.id
_entity.type
_entity.pdbx_description
1 polymer ?
#
loop_
_entity_poly.entity_id
_entity_poly.type
_entity_poly.pdbx_seq_one_letter_code
_entity_poly.pdbx_strand_id
1 'polypeptide(L)'
;MFLNKNKKSDSIKLLDMEISLSKYYLKILSPIIFFILTLAFFRNNFLILVYFLLFGLFGMAGEVAISFLWDIFYPQKFWGYQVQTLFKKYSSLLNLAPWGLGGFIYWFCFIKWPFIYLDFINSQLTKEDLAYTALIFFVSQFLVLAIRCLWVRSFKSDKFEFKKVNLFNLFYFFLPFLASLGYLIVFIDSTFLPLFMVAGFIAFIFEYLFGKICYCVLGHSLWVYNYSSFDNKHITFLSIPFFIEGAFYFFWVGEFIKILF
;
A
#
# COMPACT_ATOMS: atom_id res chain seq x y z
N MET A 1 11.13 7.37 -49.59
CA MET A 1 9.75 7.61 -49.14
C MET A 1 9.38 6.52 -48.12
N PHE A 2 9.91 6.59 -46.89
CA PHE A 2 9.57 5.66 -45.80
C PHE A 2 8.45 6.26 -44.97
N LEU A 3 7.22 6.15 -45.47
CA LEU A 3 6.03 6.61 -44.77
C LEU A 3 5.38 5.46 -43.98
N ASN A 4 5.31 5.66 -42.67
CA ASN A 4 4.08 5.49 -41.89
C ASN A 4 3.52 4.08 -41.57
N LYS A 5 4.33 3.03 -41.44
CA LYS A 5 3.82 1.77 -40.83
C LYS A 5 3.68 1.81 -39.29
N ASN A 6 4.41 2.68 -38.58
CA ASN A 6 4.34 2.73 -37.10
C ASN A 6 3.10 3.47 -36.57
N LYS A 7 2.63 4.55 -37.23
CA LYS A 7 1.49 5.34 -36.73
C LYS A 7 0.19 4.55 -36.59
N LYS A 8 -0.05 3.56 -37.47
CA LYS A 8 -1.29 2.75 -37.44
C LYS A 8 -1.30 1.72 -36.31
N SER A 9 -0.12 1.24 -35.90
CA SER A 9 0.04 0.32 -34.75
C SER A 9 -0.13 1.08 -33.43
N ASP A 10 0.42 2.29 -33.35
CA ASP A 10 0.32 3.11 -32.14
C ASP A 10 -1.11 3.64 -31.92
N SER A 11 -1.83 4.01 -32.99
CA SER A 11 -3.23 4.44 -32.90
C SER A 11 -4.17 3.34 -32.41
N ILE A 12 -3.95 2.09 -32.82
CA ILE A 12 -4.76 0.94 -32.38
C ILE A 12 -4.48 0.66 -30.90
N LYS A 13 -3.21 0.68 -30.47
CA LYS A 13 -2.83 0.52 -29.06
C LYS A 13 -3.39 1.61 -28.15
N LEU A 14 -3.44 2.85 -28.63
CA LEU A 14 -4.04 3.96 -27.90
C LEU A 14 -5.55 3.78 -27.72
N LEU A 15 -6.25 3.40 -28.80
CA LEU A 15 -7.69 3.15 -28.76
C LEU A 15 -8.04 1.98 -27.82
N ASP A 16 -7.27 0.88 -27.87
CA ASP A 16 -7.47 -0.26 -26.97
C ASP A 16 -7.26 0.14 -25.50
N MET A 17 -6.27 0.99 -25.23
CA MET A 17 -6.02 1.53 -23.89
C MET A 17 -7.17 2.44 -23.43
N GLU A 18 -7.68 3.33 -24.27
CA GLU A 18 -8.83 4.19 -23.95
C GLU A 18 -10.10 3.38 -23.66
N ILE A 19 -10.36 2.34 -24.46
CA ILE A 19 -11.49 1.40 -24.24
C ILE A 19 -11.31 0.65 -22.92
N SER A 20 -10.09 0.23 -22.59
CA SER A 20 -9.83 -0.44 -21.29
C SER A 20 -10.05 0.50 -20.11
N LEU A 21 -9.56 1.74 -20.20
CA LEU A 21 -9.72 2.75 -19.16
C LEU A 21 -11.19 3.14 -18.94
N SER A 22 -11.93 3.36 -20.01
CA SER A 22 -13.38 3.65 -19.91
C SER A 22 -14.13 2.49 -19.23
N LYS A 23 -13.80 1.23 -19.54
CA LYS A 23 -14.36 0.08 -18.82
C LYS A 23 -13.99 0.09 -17.33
N TYR A 24 -12.76 0.43 -16.97
CA TYR A 24 -12.36 0.56 -15.57
C TYR A 24 -13.17 1.64 -14.85
N TYR A 25 -13.25 2.83 -15.42
CA TYR A 25 -14.01 3.94 -14.82
C TYR A 25 -15.48 3.60 -14.63
N LEU A 26 -16.11 2.98 -15.63
CA LEU A 26 -17.53 2.63 -15.57
C LEU A 26 -17.80 1.44 -14.63
N LYS A 27 -16.98 0.39 -14.67
CA LYS A 27 -17.30 -0.88 -13.98
C LYS A 27 -16.67 -1.02 -12.60
N ILE A 28 -15.58 -0.30 -12.33
CA ILE A 28 -14.84 -0.40 -11.07
C ILE A 28 -14.92 0.91 -10.30
N LEU A 29 -14.58 2.04 -10.92
CA LEU A 29 -14.56 3.31 -10.18
C LEU A 29 -15.97 3.81 -9.86
N SER A 30 -16.91 3.74 -10.81
CA SER A 30 -18.25 4.31 -10.60
C SER A 30 -19.02 3.67 -9.43
N PRO A 31 -19.00 2.33 -9.22
CA PRO A 31 -19.66 1.74 -8.05
C PRO A 31 -18.99 2.15 -6.73
N ILE A 32 -17.66 2.31 -6.71
CA ILE A 32 -16.92 2.75 -5.53
C ILE A 32 -17.32 4.18 -5.15
N ILE A 33 -17.31 5.09 -6.13
CA ILE A 33 -17.69 6.49 -5.92
C ILE A 33 -19.16 6.59 -5.53
N PHE A 34 -20.05 5.85 -6.18
CA PHE A 34 -21.46 5.80 -5.82
C PHE A 34 -21.67 5.32 -4.38
N PHE A 35 -20.97 4.26 -3.95
CA PHE A 35 -21.01 3.76 -2.58
C PHE A 35 -20.58 4.82 -1.56
N ILE A 36 -19.46 5.50 -1.81
CA ILE A 36 -18.92 6.53 -0.91
C ILE A 36 -19.84 7.76 -0.83
N LEU A 37 -20.40 8.20 -1.97
CA LEU A 37 -21.39 9.29 -2.00
C LEU A 37 -22.67 8.91 -1.23
N THR A 38 -23.14 7.68 -1.43
CA THR A 38 -24.32 7.15 -0.74
C THR A 38 -24.08 7.10 0.77
N LEU A 39 -22.90 6.64 1.20
CA LEU A 39 -22.51 6.62 2.61
C LEU A 39 -22.47 8.03 3.21
N ALA A 40 -21.84 8.99 2.51
CA ALA A 40 -21.78 10.39 2.94
C ALA A 40 -23.18 11.00 3.09
N PHE A 41 -24.07 10.74 2.14
CA PHE A 41 -25.45 11.22 2.15
C PHE A 41 -26.26 10.63 3.31
N PHE A 42 -26.28 9.30 3.47
CA PHE A 42 -27.06 8.66 4.53
C PHE A 42 -26.54 8.96 5.95
N ARG A 43 -25.24 9.28 6.09
CA ARG A 43 -24.66 9.72 7.36
C ARG A 43 -24.78 11.22 7.61
N ASN A 44 -25.30 11.97 6.64
CA ASN A 44 -25.31 13.44 6.64
C ASN A 44 -23.94 14.03 7.01
N ASN A 45 -22.87 13.42 6.50
CA ASN A 45 -21.50 13.78 6.86
C ASN A 45 -20.60 13.75 5.61
N PHE A 46 -20.42 14.92 4.99
CA PHE A 46 -19.58 15.07 3.81
C PHE A 46 -18.07 15.01 4.11
N LEU A 47 -17.64 15.03 5.38
CA LEU A 47 -16.23 14.78 5.73
C LEU A 47 -15.80 13.36 5.35
N ILE A 48 -16.74 12.43 5.19
CA ILE A 48 -16.48 11.10 4.64
C ILE A 48 -15.79 11.19 3.27
N LEU A 49 -16.16 12.16 2.42
CA LEU A 49 -15.50 12.35 1.12
C LEU A 49 -14.06 12.85 1.29
N VAL A 50 -13.82 13.73 2.25
CA VAL A 50 -12.47 14.23 2.57
C VAL A 50 -11.60 13.09 3.09
N TYR A 51 -12.10 12.28 4.03
CA TYR A 51 -11.39 11.13 4.55
C TYR A 51 -11.09 10.09 3.47
N PHE A 52 -12.04 9.82 2.56
CA PHE A 52 -11.80 8.95 1.41
C PHE A 52 -10.59 9.40 0.59
N LEU A 53 -10.57 10.69 0.24
CA LEU A 53 -9.53 11.28 -0.58
C LEU A 53 -8.18 11.29 0.16
N LEU A 54 -8.17 11.64 1.44
CA LEU A 54 -6.95 11.61 2.25
C LEU A 54 -6.39 10.19 2.33
N PHE A 55 -7.21 9.18 2.65
CA PHE A 55 -6.77 7.79 2.66
C PHE A 55 -6.24 7.33 1.29
N GLY A 56 -6.92 7.70 0.20
CA GLY A 56 -6.45 7.39 -1.15
C GLY A 56 -5.08 8.01 -1.45
N LEU A 57 -4.91 9.30 -1.16
CA LEU A 57 -3.66 10.02 -1.40
C LEU A 57 -2.52 9.49 -0.53
N PHE A 58 -2.77 9.28 0.76
CA PHE A 58 -1.77 8.70 1.67
C PHE A 58 -1.43 7.26 1.28
N GLY A 59 -2.41 6.43 0.90
CA GLY A 59 -2.15 5.07 0.41
C GLY A 59 -1.24 5.05 -0.81
N MET A 60 -1.52 5.90 -1.80
CA MET A 60 -0.66 6.05 -2.98
C MET A 60 0.73 6.57 -2.61
N ALA A 61 0.83 7.54 -1.70
CA ALA A 61 2.10 8.08 -1.24
C ALA A 61 2.93 7.02 -0.49
N GLY A 62 2.30 6.24 0.38
CA GLY A 62 2.90 5.11 1.09
C GLY A 62 3.42 4.06 0.11
N GLU A 63 2.64 3.71 -0.90
CA GLU A 63 3.02 2.77 -1.96
C GLU A 63 4.26 3.24 -2.76
N VAL A 64 4.31 4.54 -3.08
CA VAL A 64 5.47 5.16 -3.73
C VAL A 64 6.68 5.13 -2.80
N ALA A 65 6.51 5.47 -1.52
CA ALA A 65 7.59 5.50 -0.54
C ALA A 65 8.21 4.12 -0.32
N ILE A 66 7.39 3.09 -0.12
CA ILE A 66 7.88 1.72 0.09
C ILE A 66 8.53 1.15 -1.18
N SER A 67 8.02 1.46 -2.37
CA SER A 67 8.64 1.06 -3.63
C SER A 67 10.00 1.74 -3.84
N PHE A 68 10.08 3.03 -3.49
CA PHE A 68 11.33 3.77 -3.53
C PHE A 68 12.36 3.19 -2.56
N LEU A 69 11.94 2.90 -1.31
CA LEU A 69 12.78 2.22 -0.34
C LEU A 69 13.22 0.87 -0.88
N TRP A 70 12.31 0.05 -1.41
CA TRP A 70 12.62 -1.25 -1.98
C TRP A 70 13.72 -1.19 -3.04
N ASP A 71 13.66 -0.22 -3.97
CA ASP A 71 14.66 -0.04 -5.03
C ASP A 71 16.06 0.34 -4.50
N ILE A 72 16.17 0.84 -3.26
CA ILE A 72 17.48 1.06 -2.59
C ILE A 72 18.11 -0.25 -2.11
N PHE A 73 17.28 -1.22 -1.71
CA PHE A 73 17.75 -2.50 -1.19
C PHE A 73 17.93 -3.53 -2.29
N TYR A 74 17.03 -3.56 -3.27
CA TYR A 74 16.91 -4.65 -4.24
C TYR A 74 16.95 -4.13 -5.69
N PRO A 75 17.63 -4.85 -6.60
CA PRO A 75 17.79 -4.41 -7.99
C PRO A 75 16.52 -4.60 -8.83
N GLN A 76 15.64 -5.51 -8.43
CA GLN A 76 14.38 -5.78 -9.12
C GLN A 76 13.23 -5.20 -8.29
N LYS A 77 12.30 -4.53 -8.96
CA LYS A 77 11.13 -3.94 -8.30
C LYS A 77 10.25 -5.02 -7.70
N PHE A 78 9.62 -4.77 -6.55
CA PHE A 78 8.70 -5.75 -5.98
C PHE A 78 7.46 -5.96 -6.84
N TRP A 79 6.78 -4.86 -7.20
CA TRP A 79 5.69 -4.81 -8.16
C TRP A 79 5.94 -3.69 -9.20
N GLY A 80 5.11 -3.65 -10.24
CA GLY A 80 5.10 -2.53 -11.17
C GLY A 80 3.77 -2.35 -11.88
N TYR A 81 3.25 -1.12 -11.86
CA TYR A 81 2.01 -0.75 -12.54
C TYR A 81 2.20 -0.68 -14.05
N GLN A 82 1.15 -1.03 -14.79
CA GLN A 82 1.13 -1.04 -16.25
C GLN A 82 0.28 0.08 -16.86
N VAL A 83 -0.68 0.61 -16.09
CA VAL A 83 -1.67 1.57 -16.58
C VAL A 83 -1.65 2.84 -15.74
N GLN A 84 -1.70 4.00 -16.39
CA GLN A 84 -1.69 5.35 -15.76
C GLN A 84 -0.69 5.46 -14.60
N THR A 85 0.53 5.02 -14.88
CA THR A 85 1.57 4.83 -13.88
C THR A 85 2.09 6.15 -13.33
N LEU A 86 2.41 6.18 -12.04
CA LEU A 86 3.11 7.26 -11.36
C LEU A 86 4.51 6.83 -10.96
N PHE A 87 5.43 7.79 -10.86
CA PHE A 87 6.81 7.66 -10.35
C PHE A 87 7.48 6.32 -10.65
N LYS A 88 8.19 6.20 -11.78
CA LYS A 88 8.90 4.96 -12.17
C LYS A 88 8.01 3.70 -12.12
N LYS A 89 6.68 3.81 -12.24
CA LYS A 89 5.70 2.71 -12.14
C LYS A 89 5.49 2.14 -10.73
N TYR A 90 5.77 2.91 -9.69
CA TYR A 90 5.57 2.50 -8.29
C TYR A 90 4.10 2.48 -7.88
N SER A 91 3.27 3.35 -8.46
CA SER A 91 1.82 3.38 -8.24
C SER A 91 1.08 3.72 -9.53
N SER A 92 -0.25 3.86 -9.47
CA SER A 92 -1.12 4.25 -10.57
C SER A 92 -2.17 5.25 -10.08
N LEU A 93 -2.58 6.19 -10.93
CA LEU A 93 -3.73 7.06 -10.65
C LEU A 93 -5.01 6.27 -10.40
N LEU A 94 -5.11 5.06 -10.97
CA LEU A 94 -6.25 4.18 -10.78
C LEU A 94 -6.31 3.61 -9.35
N ASN A 95 -5.24 3.70 -8.56
CA ASN A 95 -5.22 3.19 -7.19
C ASN A 95 -5.81 4.13 -6.14
N LEU A 96 -6.12 5.38 -6.50
CA LEU A 96 -6.63 6.35 -5.52
C LEU A 96 -7.87 5.82 -4.80
N ALA A 97 -8.85 5.32 -5.55
CA ALA A 97 -10.10 4.84 -4.98
C ALA A 97 -9.96 3.49 -4.24
N PRO A 98 -9.24 2.48 -4.77
CA PRO A 98 -8.88 1.28 -4.00
C PRO A 98 -8.19 1.57 -2.68
N TRP A 99 -7.20 2.48 -2.65
CA TRP A 99 -6.55 2.90 -1.41
C TRP A 99 -7.48 3.65 -0.47
N GLY A 100 -8.35 4.52 -1.01
CA GLY A 100 -9.38 5.20 -0.22
C GLY A 100 -10.34 4.22 0.45
N LEU A 101 -10.76 3.16 -0.27
CA LEU A 101 -11.57 2.08 0.29
C LEU A 101 -10.80 1.26 1.32
N GLY A 102 -9.56 0.90 1.02
CA GLY A 102 -8.67 0.20 1.95
C GLY A 102 -8.55 0.96 3.26
N GLY A 103 -8.24 2.26 3.20
CA GLY A 103 -8.17 3.14 4.37
C GLY A 103 -9.48 3.20 5.15
N PHE A 104 -10.64 3.17 4.50
CA PHE A 104 -11.93 3.03 5.20
C PHE A 104 -12.15 1.68 5.86
N ILE A 105 -11.73 0.58 5.22
CA ILE A 105 -11.82 -0.76 5.81
C ILE A 105 -10.96 -0.79 7.07
N TYR A 106 -9.72 -0.30 7.00
CA TYR A 106 -8.87 -0.13 8.17
C TYR A 106 -9.55 0.78 9.19
N TRP A 107 -10.02 1.97 8.82
CA TRP A 107 -10.67 2.87 9.75
C TRP A 107 -11.89 2.23 10.45
N PHE A 108 -12.72 1.48 9.72
CA PHE A 108 -13.86 0.75 10.27
C PHE A 108 -13.43 -0.38 11.21
N CYS A 109 -12.42 -1.16 10.81
CA CYS A 109 -11.84 -2.22 11.63
C CYS A 109 -11.23 -1.69 12.94
N PHE A 110 -10.68 -0.48 12.95
CA PHE A 110 -9.97 0.09 14.10
C PHE A 110 -10.84 1.00 14.99
N ILE A 111 -11.97 1.52 14.48
CA ILE A 111 -12.79 2.52 15.22
C ILE A 111 -14.20 2.03 15.53
N LYS A 112 -14.80 1.20 14.68
CA LYS A 112 -16.22 0.87 14.78
C LYS A 112 -16.50 -0.62 14.84
N TRP A 113 -15.48 -1.47 14.90
CA TRP A 113 -15.69 -2.89 15.05
C TRP A 113 -16.20 -3.22 16.47
N PRO A 114 -17.31 -3.95 16.62
CA PRO A 114 -18.00 -4.14 17.90
C PRO A 114 -17.28 -5.06 18.91
N PHE A 115 -15.99 -5.34 18.74
CA PHE A 115 -15.22 -5.97 19.81
C PHE A 115 -14.79 -4.88 20.80
N ILE A 116 -15.28 -5.02 22.03
CA ILE A 116 -15.20 -4.12 23.19
C ILE A 116 -13.78 -3.60 23.52
N TYR A 117 -12.72 -4.13 22.90
CA TYR A 117 -11.33 -3.81 23.18
C TYR A 117 -10.77 -2.56 22.46
N LEU A 118 -11.34 -2.12 21.33
CA LEU A 118 -10.76 -1.00 20.56
C LEU A 118 -11.03 0.37 21.17
N ASP A 119 -12.19 0.57 21.80
CA ASP A 119 -12.46 1.82 22.54
C ASP A 119 -11.53 1.95 23.75
N PHE A 120 -11.17 0.82 24.38
CA PHE A 120 -10.18 0.76 25.45
C PHE A 120 -8.78 1.12 24.94
N ILE A 121 -8.31 0.49 23.86
CA ILE A 121 -7.00 0.78 23.26
C ILE A 121 -6.90 2.24 22.79
N ASN A 122 -7.94 2.76 22.12
CA ASN A 122 -7.99 4.15 21.69
C ASN A 122 -8.00 5.13 22.87
N SER A 123 -8.58 4.75 24.02
CA SER A 123 -8.53 5.58 25.24
C SER A 123 -7.16 5.59 25.92
N GLN A 124 -6.30 4.60 25.64
CA GLN A 124 -4.95 4.50 26.20
C GLN A 124 -3.89 5.16 25.32
N LEU A 125 -4.14 5.29 24.01
CA LEU A 125 -3.17 5.85 23.08
C LEU A 125 -3.04 7.37 23.27
N THR A 126 -1.87 7.81 23.71
CA THR A 126 -1.58 9.24 23.90
C THR A 126 -0.93 9.87 22.66
N LYS A 127 -0.88 11.20 22.61
CA LYS A 127 -0.13 11.91 21.54
C LYS A 127 1.37 11.63 21.66
N GLU A 128 1.85 11.42 22.88
CA GLU A 128 3.23 11.05 23.18
C GLU A 128 3.56 9.66 22.62
N ASP A 129 2.65 8.68 22.73
CA ASP A 129 2.84 7.35 22.14
C ASP A 129 2.95 7.42 20.62
N LEU A 130 2.12 8.26 19.99
CA LEU A 130 2.22 8.59 18.56
C LEU A 130 3.48 9.40 18.23
N ALA A 131 4.07 10.16 19.14
CA ALA A 131 5.36 10.77 18.87
C ALA A 131 6.48 9.71 18.94
N TYR A 132 6.45 8.85 19.95
CA TYR A 132 7.48 7.83 20.19
C TYR A 132 7.51 6.76 19.11
N THR A 133 6.36 6.24 18.71
CA THR A 133 6.29 5.20 17.68
C THR A 133 6.74 5.73 16.31
N ALA A 134 6.44 6.99 15.99
CA ALA A 134 6.98 7.66 14.80
C ALA A 134 8.49 7.88 14.91
N LEU A 135 8.99 8.34 16.05
CA LEU A 135 10.42 8.53 16.30
C LEU A 135 11.19 7.21 16.15
N ILE A 136 10.69 6.12 16.74
CA ILE A 136 11.28 4.78 16.64
C ILE A 136 11.33 4.35 15.16
N PHE A 137 10.27 4.61 14.39
CA PHE A 137 10.22 4.27 12.97
C PHE A 137 11.33 5.01 12.21
N PHE A 138 11.39 6.34 12.34
CA PHE A 138 12.36 7.15 11.60
C PHE A 138 13.80 6.90 12.02
N VAL A 139 14.08 6.74 13.32
CA VAL A 139 15.42 6.40 13.82
C VAL A 139 15.84 5.03 13.30
N SER A 140 14.96 4.03 13.39
CA SER A 140 15.25 2.69 12.87
C SER A 140 15.45 2.69 11.36
N GLN A 141 14.62 3.42 10.61
CA GLN A 141 14.75 3.59 9.17
C GLN A 141 16.09 4.23 8.81
N PHE A 142 16.50 5.27 9.53
CA PHE A 142 17.79 5.92 9.35
C PHE A 142 18.95 4.95 9.63
N LEU A 143 18.88 4.17 10.72
CA LEU A 143 19.91 3.17 11.06
C LEU A 143 20.02 2.07 9.99
N VAL A 144 18.89 1.54 9.52
CA VAL A 144 18.87 0.54 8.44
C VAL A 144 19.49 1.12 7.17
N LEU A 145 19.13 2.35 6.79
CA LEU A 145 19.73 3.01 5.62
C LEU A 145 21.22 3.32 5.81
N ALA A 146 21.64 3.74 7.00
CA ALA A 146 23.03 4.04 7.30
C ALA A 146 23.90 2.78 7.24
N ILE A 147 23.47 1.69 7.90
CA ILE A 147 24.15 0.39 7.85
C ILE A 147 24.20 -0.11 6.40
N ARG A 148 23.09 0.02 5.66
CA ARG A 148 23.04 -0.32 4.23
C ARG A 148 24.10 0.44 3.42
N CYS A 149 24.18 1.76 3.59
CA CYS A 149 25.17 2.61 2.91
C CYS A 149 26.61 2.24 3.27
N LEU A 150 26.89 2.02 4.57
CA LEU A 150 28.21 1.60 5.05
C LEU A 150 28.60 0.23 4.49
N TRP A 151 27.65 -0.71 4.42
CA TRP A 151 27.88 -2.05 3.89
C TRP A 151 28.18 -2.02 2.38
N VAL A 152 27.38 -1.29 1.59
CA VAL A 152 27.60 -1.11 0.16
C VAL A 152 28.99 -0.52 -0.11
N ARG A 153 29.44 0.44 0.71
CA ARG A 153 30.76 1.06 0.59
C ARG A 153 31.90 0.08 0.93
N SER A 154 31.74 -0.72 1.97
CA SER A 154 32.77 -1.64 2.46
C SER A 154 32.94 -2.87 1.58
N PHE A 155 31.86 -3.36 0.96
CA PHE A 155 31.88 -4.58 0.14
C PHE A 155 31.64 -4.22 -1.33
N LYS A 156 32.71 -3.79 -2.01
CA LYS A 156 32.75 -3.47 -3.47
C LYS A 156 32.46 -4.66 -4.40
N SER A 157 32.07 -5.82 -3.88
CA SER A 157 32.03 -7.07 -4.66
C SER A 157 30.61 -7.43 -5.12
N ASP A 158 30.51 -7.91 -6.36
CA ASP A 158 29.29 -8.45 -6.99
C ASP A 158 28.71 -9.71 -6.31
N LYS A 159 29.39 -10.29 -5.31
CA LYS A 159 28.89 -11.42 -4.49
C LYS A 159 27.93 -10.96 -3.39
N PHE A 160 26.94 -10.18 -3.79
CA PHE A 160 26.17 -9.36 -2.87
C PHE A 160 24.90 -10.10 -2.39
N GLU A 161 24.90 -10.65 -1.17
CA GLU A 161 23.76 -11.40 -0.62
C GLU A 161 22.51 -10.52 -0.41
N PHE A 162 22.69 -9.23 -0.10
CA PHE A 162 21.58 -8.27 0.05
C PHE A 162 20.83 -7.94 -1.25
N LYS A 163 21.37 -8.29 -2.43
CA LYS A 163 20.66 -8.11 -3.72
C LYS A 163 19.60 -9.20 -3.90
N LYS A 164 19.73 -10.33 -3.20
CA LYS A 164 18.77 -11.44 -3.25
C LYS A 164 17.70 -11.23 -2.18
N VAL A 165 16.45 -11.40 -2.56
CA VAL A 165 15.35 -11.43 -1.59
C VAL A 165 15.43 -12.76 -0.84
N ASN A 166 15.78 -12.70 0.44
CA ASN A 166 15.76 -13.83 1.37
C ASN A 166 15.12 -13.39 2.69
N LEU A 167 14.83 -14.33 3.59
CA LEU A 167 14.15 -14.01 4.86
C LEU A 167 14.92 -13.01 5.73
N PHE A 168 16.25 -13.09 5.78
CA PHE A 168 17.08 -12.18 6.56
C PHE A 168 17.01 -10.75 6.01
N ASN A 169 17.14 -10.56 4.70
CA ASN A 169 17.08 -9.25 4.06
C ASN A 169 15.67 -8.65 4.13
N LEU A 170 14.63 -9.49 4.01
CA LEU A 170 13.25 -9.06 4.22
C LEU A 170 13.04 -8.59 5.66
N PHE A 171 13.46 -9.38 6.65
CA PHE A 171 13.39 -8.98 8.06
C PHE A 171 14.11 -7.65 8.32
N TYR A 172 15.30 -7.49 7.75
CA TYR A 172 16.07 -6.25 7.85
C TYR A 172 15.35 -5.05 7.21
N PHE A 173 14.71 -5.25 6.06
CA PHE A 173 13.90 -4.22 5.40
C PHE A 173 12.71 -3.78 6.26
N PHE A 174 12.01 -4.73 6.90
CA PHE A 174 10.87 -4.46 7.76
C PHE A 174 11.24 -4.06 9.20
N LEU A 175 12.54 -4.03 9.55
CA LEU A 175 12.98 -3.73 10.92
C LEU A 175 12.42 -2.40 11.47
N PRO A 176 12.33 -1.30 10.70
CA PRO A 176 11.75 -0.05 11.21
C PRO A 176 10.28 -0.18 11.60
N PHE A 177 9.50 -0.87 10.76
CA PHE A 177 8.11 -1.21 11.05
C PHE A 177 8.00 -2.12 12.29
N LEU A 178 8.80 -3.18 12.36
CA LEU A 178 8.78 -4.13 13.47
C LEU A 178 9.19 -3.48 14.80
N ALA A 179 10.14 -2.54 14.78
CA ALA A 179 10.55 -1.80 15.98
C ALA A 179 9.41 -0.94 16.54
N SER A 180 8.72 -0.18 15.67
CA SER A 180 7.58 0.65 16.09
C SER A 180 6.37 -0.17 16.51
N LEU A 181 6.09 -1.28 15.80
CA LEU A 181 5.05 -2.21 16.21
C LEU A 181 5.39 -2.87 17.57
N GLY A 182 6.67 -3.21 17.78
CA GLY A 182 7.16 -3.74 19.05
C GLY A 182 6.90 -2.79 20.22
N TYR A 183 7.08 -1.48 20.03
CA TYR A 183 6.71 -0.50 21.05
C TYR A 183 5.22 -0.56 21.39
N LEU A 184 4.32 -0.55 20.39
CA LEU A 184 2.88 -0.62 20.63
C LEU A 184 2.49 -1.90 21.40
N ILE A 185 3.08 -3.03 21.03
CA ILE A 185 2.80 -4.32 21.66
C ILE A 185 3.27 -4.36 23.12
N VAL A 186 4.45 -3.83 23.40
CA VAL A 186 5.10 -3.94 24.73
C VAL A 186 4.58 -2.89 25.70
N PHE A 187 4.35 -1.66 25.24
CA PHE A 187 4.05 -0.53 26.11
C PHE A 187 2.59 -0.11 26.09
N ILE A 188 1.82 -0.47 25.06
CA ILE A 188 0.40 -0.10 24.95
C ILE A 188 -0.46 -1.34 25.12
N ASP A 189 -0.56 -2.20 24.10
CA ASP A 189 -1.39 -3.40 24.15
C ASP A 189 -0.94 -4.46 23.13
N SER A 190 -0.83 -5.71 23.56
CA SER A 190 -0.45 -6.82 22.69
C SER A 190 -1.44 -7.13 21.55
N THR A 191 -2.69 -6.67 21.64
CA THR A 191 -3.75 -6.85 20.64
C THR A 191 -3.48 -6.12 19.33
N PHE A 192 -2.56 -5.13 19.30
CA PHE A 192 -2.11 -4.51 18.06
C PHE A 192 -1.56 -5.52 17.05
N LEU A 193 -0.84 -6.55 17.51
CA LEU A 193 -0.28 -7.58 16.64
C LEU A 193 -1.37 -8.35 15.86
N PRO A 194 -2.30 -9.07 16.52
CA PRO A 194 -3.34 -9.79 15.80
C PRO A 194 -4.23 -8.86 14.98
N LEU A 195 -4.44 -7.61 15.42
CA LEU A 195 -5.21 -6.61 14.67
C LEU A 195 -4.57 -6.29 13.31
N PHE A 196 -3.29 -5.92 13.28
CA PHE A 196 -2.58 -5.63 12.03
C PHE A 196 -2.43 -6.88 11.16
N MET A 197 -2.24 -8.06 11.77
CA MET A 197 -2.18 -9.32 11.03
C MET A 197 -3.50 -9.64 10.32
N VAL A 198 -4.63 -9.53 11.02
CA VAL A 198 -5.97 -9.77 10.44
C VAL A 198 -6.26 -8.75 9.35
N ALA A 199 -6.02 -7.47 9.63
CA ALA A 199 -6.30 -6.41 8.66
C ALA A 199 -5.40 -6.51 7.42
N GLY A 200 -4.12 -6.84 7.59
CA GLY A 200 -3.20 -7.13 6.48
C GLY A 200 -3.60 -8.36 5.67
N PHE A 201 -4.08 -9.42 6.32
CA PHE A 201 -4.57 -10.61 5.62
C PHE A 201 -5.86 -10.34 4.83
N ILE A 202 -6.79 -9.56 5.39
CA ILE A 202 -7.98 -9.09 4.69
C ILE A 202 -7.56 -8.27 3.45
N ALA A 203 -6.64 -7.32 3.60
CA ALA A 203 -6.15 -6.52 2.49
C ALA A 203 -5.46 -7.36 1.40
N PHE A 204 -4.69 -8.38 1.77
CA PHE A 204 -4.11 -9.34 0.84
C PHE A 204 -5.17 -10.06 -0.01
N ILE A 205 -6.28 -10.48 0.60
CA ILE A 205 -7.40 -11.11 -0.11
C ILE A 205 -8.07 -10.09 -1.05
N PHE A 206 -8.33 -8.88 -0.57
CA PHE A 206 -8.96 -7.83 -1.37
C PHE A 206 -8.10 -7.43 -2.56
N GLU A 207 -6.78 -7.27 -2.37
CA GLU A 207 -5.82 -7.03 -3.44
C GLU A 207 -5.93 -8.09 -4.54
N TYR A 208 -5.92 -9.37 -4.15
CA TYR A 208 -6.03 -10.47 -5.10
C TYR A 208 -7.33 -10.40 -5.90
N LEU A 209 -8.47 -10.28 -5.22
CA LEU A 209 -9.78 -10.18 -5.88
C LEU A 209 -9.85 -8.94 -6.78
N PHE A 210 -9.34 -7.81 -6.31
CA PHE A 210 -9.28 -6.56 -7.06
C PHE A 210 -8.41 -6.71 -8.33
N GLY A 211 -7.27 -7.37 -8.22
CA GLY A 211 -6.39 -7.68 -9.35
C GLY A 211 -7.08 -8.52 -10.42
N LYS A 212 -7.86 -9.54 -10.00
CA LYS A 212 -8.67 -10.37 -10.91
C LYS A 212 -9.79 -9.57 -11.58
N ILE A 213 -10.50 -8.74 -10.82
CA ILE A 213 -11.55 -7.87 -11.37
C ILE A 213 -10.94 -6.91 -12.40
N CYS A 214 -9.80 -6.29 -12.07
CA CYS A 214 -9.08 -5.42 -12.99
C CYS A 214 -8.69 -6.16 -14.28
N TYR A 215 -8.13 -7.37 -14.16
CA TYR A 215 -7.78 -8.18 -15.33
C TYR A 215 -9.00 -8.48 -16.22
N CYS A 216 -10.12 -8.88 -15.62
CA CYS A 216 -11.36 -9.15 -16.35
C CYS A 216 -11.94 -7.90 -17.05
N VAL A 217 -11.79 -6.73 -16.44
CA VAL A 217 -12.35 -5.46 -16.96
C VAL A 217 -11.43 -4.82 -18.01
N LEU A 218 -10.13 -4.79 -17.75
CA LEU A 218 -9.11 -4.18 -18.60
C LEU A 218 -8.64 -5.11 -19.73
N GLY A 219 -8.79 -6.42 -19.57
CA GLY A 219 -8.21 -7.44 -20.45
C GLY A 219 -6.71 -7.68 -20.21
N HIS A 220 -6.11 -7.00 -19.22
CA HIS A 220 -4.70 -7.11 -18.84
C HIS A 220 -4.51 -6.68 -17.37
N SER A 221 -3.37 -7.03 -16.78
CA SER A 221 -3.09 -6.76 -15.36
C SER A 221 -2.80 -5.28 -15.10
N LEU A 222 -3.43 -4.71 -14.06
CA LEU A 222 -3.17 -3.34 -13.62
C LEU A 222 -1.74 -3.18 -13.05
N TRP A 223 -1.30 -4.17 -12.28
CA TRP A 223 0.08 -4.33 -11.80
C TRP A 223 0.55 -5.77 -11.95
N VAL A 224 1.85 -5.99 -11.79
CA VAL A 224 2.47 -7.32 -11.78
C VAL A 224 3.48 -7.42 -10.65
N TYR A 225 3.44 -8.54 -9.92
CA TYR A 225 4.47 -8.90 -8.94
C TYR A 225 5.67 -9.58 -9.62
N ASN A 226 6.87 -9.29 -9.14
CA ASN A 226 8.11 -9.75 -9.76
C ASN A 226 8.82 -10.88 -8.99
N TYR A 227 8.35 -11.20 -7.78
CA TYR A 227 8.96 -12.18 -6.89
C TYR A 227 7.97 -13.27 -6.51
N SER A 228 8.37 -14.53 -6.71
CA SER A 228 7.61 -15.74 -6.28
C SER A 228 6.11 -15.64 -6.53
N SER A 229 5.75 -15.09 -7.70
CA SER A 229 4.38 -14.71 -8.02
C SER A 229 3.61 -15.86 -8.64
N PHE A 230 2.33 -15.96 -8.32
CA PHE A 230 1.40 -16.98 -8.86
C PHE A 230 0.27 -16.31 -9.65
N ASP A 231 -0.53 -17.13 -10.33
CA ASP A 231 -1.70 -16.71 -11.10
C ASP A 231 -1.40 -15.50 -12.01
N ASN A 232 -0.57 -15.71 -13.03
CA ASN A 232 -0.17 -14.67 -14.00
C ASN A 232 0.43 -13.40 -13.36
N LYS A 233 1.14 -13.56 -12.24
CA LYS A 233 1.79 -12.48 -11.48
C LYS A 233 0.84 -11.55 -10.74
N HIS A 234 -0.40 -11.98 -10.51
CA HIS A 234 -1.40 -11.19 -9.77
C HIS A 234 -1.20 -11.20 -8.26
N ILE A 235 -0.47 -12.18 -7.71
CA ILE A 235 -0.27 -12.30 -6.26
C ILE A 235 1.09 -12.91 -5.94
N THR A 236 1.62 -12.59 -4.76
CA THR A 236 2.78 -13.25 -4.16
C THR A 236 2.60 -13.32 -2.66
N PHE A 237 2.89 -14.45 -2.02
CA PHE A 237 2.81 -14.53 -0.55
C PHE A 237 3.80 -13.58 0.14
N LEU A 238 4.85 -13.14 -0.58
CA LEU A 238 5.78 -12.15 -0.09
C LEU A 238 5.15 -10.77 0.12
N SER A 239 3.93 -10.52 -0.39
CA SER A 239 3.22 -9.24 -0.18
C SER A 239 2.47 -9.21 1.15
N ILE A 240 2.27 -10.34 1.84
CA ILE A 240 1.55 -10.38 3.13
C ILE A 240 2.20 -9.43 4.16
N PRO A 241 3.53 -9.44 4.37
CA PRO A 241 4.19 -8.49 5.27
C PRO A 241 3.95 -7.02 4.89
N PHE A 242 3.92 -6.72 3.58
CA PHE A 242 3.61 -5.37 3.09
C PHE A 242 2.18 -4.94 3.42
N PHE A 243 1.22 -5.86 3.37
CA PHE A 243 -0.16 -5.56 3.75
C PHE A 243 -0.34 -5.37 5.26
N ILE A 244 0.43 -6.09 6.08
CA ILE A 244 0.47 -5.88 7.53
C ILE A 244 1.09 -4.51 7.85
N GLU A 245 2.20 -4.15 7.20
CA GLU A 245 2.78 -2.82 7.29
C GLU A 245 1.81 -1.74 6.80
N GLY A 246 1.09 -2.00 5.69
CA GLY A 246 0.04 -1.13 5.17
C GLY A 246 -1.09 -0.91 6.18
N ALA A 247 -1.48 -1.95 6.92
CA ALA A 247 -2.47 -1.83 8.00
C ALA A 247 -1.98 -0.90 9.12
N PHE A 248 -0.73 -1.06 9.53
CA PHE A 248 -0.08 -0.18 10.51
C PHE A 248 0.01 1.25 9.99
N TYR A 249 0.39 1.44 8.74
CA TYR A 249 0.43 2.74 8.09
C TYR A 249 -0.95 3.42 8.07
N PHE A 250 -2.02 2.69 7.74
CA PHE A 250 -3.37 3.26 7.74
C PHE A 250 -3.90 3.57 9.13
N PHE A 251 -3.50 2.83 10.15
CA PHE A 251 -3.74 3.21 11.54
C PHE A 251 -3.14 4.59 11.85
N TRP A 252 -1.88 4.84 11.47
CA TRP A 252 -1.26 6.16 11.60
C TRP A 252 -1.97 7.26 10.84
N VAL A 253 -2.33 7.00 9.59
CA VAL A 253 -3.07 7.97 8.77
C VAL A 253 -4.40 8.29 9.44
N GLY A 254 -5.09 7.29 9.98
CA GLY A 254 -6.32 7.47 10.76
C GLY A 254 -6.13 8.36 11.99
N GLU A 255 -5.13 8.06 12.83
CA GLU A 255 -4.84 8.87 14.02
C GLU A 255 -4.41 10.30 13.67
N PHE A 256 -3.60 10.47 12.62
CA PHE A 256 -3.21 11.79 12.13
C PHE A 256 -4.41 12.60 11.64
N ILE A 257 -5.30 11.98 10.88
CA ILE A 257 -6.53 12.63 10.40
C ILE A 257 -7.42 13.05 11.57
N LYS A 258 -7.59 12.23 12.61
CA LYS A 258 -8.35 12.60 13.83
C LYS A 258 -7.76 13.81 14.56
N ILE A 259 -6.44 14.01 14.50
CA ILE A 259 -5.80 15.17 15.14
C ILE A 259 -6.10 16.45 14.37
N LEU A 260 -6.29 16.35 13.04
CA LEU A 260 -6.52 17.50 12.17
C LEU A 260 -7.98 17.98 12.12
N PHE A 261 -8.96 17.12 12.43
CA PHE A 261 -10.39 17.39 12.30
C PHE A 261 -11.16 17.01 13.57
#